data_AF-A0AA43EJ16-F1
#
_entry.id   AF-A0AA43EJ16-F1
#
_cell.length_a   1.000
_cell.length_b   1.000
_cell.length_c   1.000
_cell.angle_alpha   90.00
_cell.angle_beta   90.00
_cell.angle_gamma   90.00
#
_symmetry.space_group_name_H-M   'P 1'
#
loop_
_entity.id
_entity.type
_entity.pdbx_description
1 polymer ?
#
loop_
_entity_poly.entity_id
_entity_poly.type
_entity_poly.pdbx_seq_one_letter_code
_entity_poly.pdbx_strand_id
1 'polypeptide(L)'
;MLLTVKELAEQLHIKPATLYAWAAHNKIPCLRIHGLLRFDRQTIHDWLRSFGVSRHNQGLVIGRPHRTSDSVDALIASAKRAAYTAHHGETRPKSSLIGKEEDDGAREA
;
A
#
# COMPACT_ATOMS: atom_id res chain seq x y z
N MET A 1 -14.21 35.12 -9.98
CA MET A 1 -15.08 35.87 -9.03
C MET A 1 -14.52 35.58 -7.64
N LEU A 2 -14.32 36.62 -6.81
CA LEU A 2 -13.78 36.46 -5.46
C LEU A 2 -14.92 36.33 -4.45
N LEU A 3 -14.84 35.29 -3.62
CA LEU A 3 -15.77 34.96 -2.54
C LEU A 3 -15.24 35.49 -1.21
N THR A 4 -16.16 35.90 -0.33
CA THR A 4 -15.85 36.19 1.07
C THR A 4 -15.79 34.89 1.91
N VAL A 5 -15.24 35.00 3.12
CA VAL A 5 -15.23 33.89 4.09
C VAL A 5 -16.65 33.40 4.38
N LYS A 6 -17.63 34.31 4.44
CA LYS A 6 -19.02 33.96 4.76
C LYS A 6 -19.68 33.17 3.61
N GLU A 7 -19.53 33.64 2.38
CA GLU A 7 -20.05 32.93 1.21
C GLU A 7 -19.42 31.53 1.09
N LEU A 8 -18.10 31.43 1.26
CA LEU A 8 -17.43 30.15 1.19
C LEU A 8 -17.83 29.20 2.33
N ALA A 9 -18.05 29.74 3.53
CA ALA A 9 -18.55 29.00 4.69
C ALA A 9 -19.94 28.41 4.43
N GLU A 10 -20.84 29.21 3.83
CA GLU A 10 -22.17 28.76 3.44
C GLU A 10 -22.09 27.68 2.35
N GLN A 11 -21.24 27.86 1.32
CA GLN A 11 -21.08 26.88 0.25
C GLN A 11 -20.53 25.53 0.72
N LEU A 12 -19.59 25.53 1.66
CA LEU A 12 -18.97 24.31 2.17
C LEU A 12 -19.70 23.72 3.38
N HIS A 13 -20.72 24.42 3.91
CA HIS A 13 -21.37 24.10 5.19
C HIS A 13 -20.38 23.97 6.36
N ILE A 14 -19.40 24.88 6.45
CA ILE A 14 -18.36 24.88 7.48
C ILE A 14 -18.42 26.17 8.29
N LYS A 15 -18.13 26.10 9.59
CA LYS A 15 -18.04 27.29 10.45
C LYS A 15 -16.94 28.25 9.94
N PRO A 16 -17.19 29.58 9.85
CA PRO A 16 -16.18 30.56 9.41
C PRO A 16 -14.86 30.48 10.19
N ALA A 17 -14.93 30.18 11.49
CA ALA A 17 -13.76 30.01 12.35
C ALA A 17 -12.81 28.90 11.85
N THR A 18 -13.35 27.80 11.32
CA THR A 18 -12.56 26.71 10.74
C THR A 18 -11.88 27.16 9.46
N LEU A 19 -12.54 27.96 8.62
CA LEU A 19 -11.91 28.53 7.42
C LEU A 19 -10.76 29.49 7.77
N TYR A 20 -10.92 30.32 8.80
CA TYR A 20 -9.82 31.16 9.29
C TYR A 20 -8.64 30.32 9.79
N ALA A 21 -8.89 29.25 10.53
CA ALA A 21 -7.84 28.33 10.95
C ALA A 21 -7.14 27.69 9.75
N TRP A 22 -7.88 27.22 8.74
CA TRP A 22 -7.30 26.65 7.53
C TRP A 22 -6.45 27.65 6.75
N ALA A 23 -6.90 28.91 6.66
CA ALA A 23 -6.12 29.97 6.04
C ALA A 23 -4.84 30.29 6.81
N ALA A 24 -4.89 30.33 8.15
CA ALA A 24 -3.71 30.51 8.99
C ALA A 24 -2.69 29.36 8.82
N HIS A 25 -3.17 28.14 8.60
CA HIS A 25 -2.34 26.96 8.34
C HIS A 25 -2.00 26.76 6.84
N ASN A 26 -2.35 27.69 5.95
CA ASN A 26 -2.16 27.55 4.50
C ASN A 26 -2.75 26.26 3.89
N LYS A 27 -3.81 25.70 4.50
CA LYS A 27 -4.48 24.47 4.04
C LYS A 27 -5.47 24.71 2.91
N ILE A 28 -5.95 25.95 2.80
CA ILE A 28 -6.92 26.38 1.80
C ILE A 28 -6.31 27.53 0.99
N PRO A 29 -6.45 27.53 -0.35
CA PRO A 29 -5.94 28.63 -1.16
C PRO A 29 -6.76 29.90 -0.91
N CYS A 30 -6.10 30.94 -0.39
CA CYS A 30 -6.71 32.22 -0.12
C CYS A 30 -5.79 33.37 -0.55
N LEU A 31 -6.41 34.47 -0.99
CA LEU A 31 -5.75 35.73 -1.29
C LEU A 31 -5.91 36.66 -0.10
N ARG A 32 -4.80 37.21 0.37
CA ARG A 32 -4.77 38.14 1.51
C ARG A 32 -4.58 39.55 0.98
N ILE A 33 -5.67 40.31 0.91
CA ILE A 33 -5.69 41.68 0.37
C ILE A 33 -5.89 42.63 1.53
N HIS A 34 -4.84 43.39 1.90
CA HIS A 34 -4.87 44.35 3.02
C HIS A 34 -5.46 43.77 4.34
N GLY A 35 -5.18 42.49 4.64
CA GLY A 35 -5.68 41.81 5.83
C GLY A 35 -7.04 41.12 5.67
N LEU A 36 -7.75 41.35 4.55
CA LEU A 36 -8.96 40.64 4.23
C LEU A 36 -8.64 39.35 3.47
N LEU A 37 -9.30 38.27 3.87
CA LEU A 37 -9.27 37.02 3.12
C LEU A 37 -10.29 37.06 2.00
N ARG A 38 -9.84 36.66 0.81
CA ARG A 38 -10.67 36.43 -0.38
C ARG A 38 -10.32 35.10 -0.98
N PHE A 39 -11.31 34.46 -1.59
CA PHE A 39 -11.14 33.15 -2.21
C PHE A 39 -11.56 33.24 -3.66
N ASP A 40 -10.67 32.89 -4.59
CA ASP A 40 -11.11 32.77 -5.96
C ASP A 40 -11.93 31.49 -6.16
N ARG A 41 -13.08 31.62 -6.81
CA ARG A 41 -14.02 30.51 -7.01
C ARG A 41 -13.43 29.37 -7.84
N GLN A 42 -12.64 29.67 -8.87
CA GLN A 42 -12.02 28.63 -9.70
C GLN A 42 -10.94 27.90 -8.90
N THR A 43 -10.08 28.65 -8.20
CA THR A 43 -9.02 28.05 -7.37
C THR A 43 -9.60 27.15 -6.28
N ILE A 44 -10.69 27.57 -5.62
CA ILE A 44 -11.36 26.73 -4.62
C ILE A 44 -11.98 25.49 -5.26
N HIS A 45 -12.58 25.62 -6.44
CA HIS A 45 -13.16 24.48 -7.15
C HIS A 45 -12.09 23.45 -7.56
N ASP A 46 -10.94 23.91 -8.04
CA ASP A 46 -9.81 23.02 -8.37
C ASP A 46 -9.19 22.39 -7.11
N TRP A 47 -9.12 23.15 -6.02
CA TRP A 47 -8.73 22.63 -4.71
C TRP A 47 -9.71 21.55 -4.22
N LEU A 48 -11.03 21.76 -4.32
CA LEU A 48 -12.04 20.74 -3.99
C LEU A 48 -11.91 19.50 -4.88
N ARG A 49 -11.70 19.71 -6.19
CA ARG A 49 -11.46 18.63 -7.14
C ARG A 49 -10.24 17.81 -6.75
N SER A 50 -9.18 18.43 -6.23
CA SER A 50 -7.97 17.71 -5.79
C SER A 50 -8.24 16.66 -4.71
N PHE A 51 -9.25 16.85 -3.84
CA PHE A 51 -9.69 15.83 -2.87
C PHE A 51 -10.59 14.77 -3.52
N GLY A 52 -11.40 15.16 -4.51
CA GLY A 52 -12.33 14.29 -5.24
C GLY A 52 -11.66 13.30 -6.21
N VAL A 53 -10.35 13.39 -6.40
CA VAL A 53 -9.56 12.43 -7.19
C VAL A 53 -8.78 11.47 -6.29
N SER A 54 -9.42 10.91 -5.25
CA SER A 54 -9.12 9.51 -4.92
C SER A 54 -9.76 8.63 -5.99
N ARG A 55 -9.19 8.73 -7.18
CA ARG A 55 -9.09 7.55 -7.99
C ARG A 55 -8.12 6.64 -7.25
N HIS A 56 -8.68 5.79 -6.41
CA HIS A 56 -8.13 4.47 -6.19
C HIS A 56 -7.88 3.71 -7.51
N ASN A 57 -8.25 4.27 -8.67
CA ASN A 57 -7.86 3.79 -9.98
C ASN A 57 -7.90 4.89 -11.07
N GLN A 58 -6.86 5.71 -11.24
CA GLN A 58 -6.30 6.03 -12.56
C GLN A 58 -4.84 6.41 -12.35
N GLY A 59 -3.99 5.51 -12.82
CA GLY A 59 -2.57 5.74 -12.91
C GLY A 59 -2.27 7.03 -13.67
N LEU A 60 -1.40 7.82 -13.05
CA LEU A 60 -0.40 8.55 -13.81
C LEU A 60 0.46 7.50 -14.51
N VAL A 61 0.09 7.14 -15.75
CA VAL A 61 1.05 6.53 -16.67
C VAL A 61 1.93 7.67 -17.18
N ILE A 62 2.86 8.10 -16.34
CA ILE A 62 4.01 8.91 -16.76
C ILE A 62 5.24 8.28 -16.11
N GLY A 63 5.81 7.31 -16.84
CA GLY A 63 7.15 6.79 -16.57
C GLY A 63 7.21 5.45 -15.84
N ARG A 64 7.26 4.36 -16.63
CA ARG A 64 7.81 3.01 -16.34
C ARG A 64 7.25 2.23 -15.13
N PRO A 65 6.95 0.93 -15.29
CA PRO A 65 6.36 0.13 -14.23
C PRO A 65 7.25 0.07 -13.00
N HIS A 66 6.61 0.33 -11.86
CA HIS A 66 7.05 0.07 -10.51
C HIS A 66 7.78 -1.28 -10.39
N ARG A 67 9.11 -1.22 -10.30
CA ARG A 67 9.97 -2.38 -9.97
C ARG A 67 10.45 -2.26 -8.53
N THR A 68 9.56 -2.25 -7.55
CA THR A 68 9.92 -2.52 -6.15
C THR A 68 8.73 -3.03 -5.36
N SER A 69 8.11 -4.13 -5.79
CA SER A 69 7.35 -5.01 -4.90
C SER A 69 7.49 -6.49 -5.27
N ASP A 70 8.57 -6.86 -5.96
CA ASP A 70 9.06 -8.24 -6.04
C ASP A 70 9.97 -8.60 -4.85
N SER A 71 10.09 -7.72 -3.85
CA SER A 71 11.16 -7.83 -2.86
C SER A 71 10.71 -8.52 -1.58
N VAL A 72 9.58 -8.16 -0.97
CA VAL A 72 9.30 -8.66 0.39
C VAL A 72 8.91 -10.13 0.40
N ASP A 73 7.94 -10.56 -0.41
CA ASP A 73 7.54 -11.97 -0.46
C ASP A 73 8.65 -12.88 -1.01
N ALA A 74 9.43 -12.39 -1.96
CA ALA A 74 10.59 -13.12 -2.47
C ALA A 74 11.73 -13.20 -1.44
N LEU A 75 11.97 -12.14 -0.65
CA LEU A 75 12.93 -12.14 0.46
C LEU A 75 12.48 -13.06 1.59
N ILE A 76 11.18 -13.08 1.90
CA ILE A 76 10.60 -14.02 2.86
C ILE A 76 10.76 -15.45 2.34
N ALA A 77 10.45 -15.70 1.07
CA ALA A 77 10.63 -17.01 0.45
C ALA A 77 12.10 -17.44 0.39
N SER A 78 13.04 -16.53 0.10
CA SER A 78 14.48 -16.83 0.06
C SER A 78 15.04 -17.08 1.47
N ALA A 79 14.62 -16.29 2.47
CA ALA A 79 15.01 -16.50 3.85
C ALA A 79 14.49 -17.84 4.39
N LYS A 80 13.23 -18.18 4.09
CA LYS A 80 12.65 -19.49 4.41
C LYS A 80 13.43 -20.64 3.75
N ARG A 81 13.79 -20.52 2.47
CA ARG A 81 14.60 -21.53 1.77
C ARG A 81 15.98 -21.69 2.41
N ALA A 82 16.69 -20.60 2.66
CA ALA A 82 18.03 -20.64 3.25
C ALA A 82 18.06 -21.34 4.62
N ALA A 83 17.05 -21.09 5.47
CA ALA A 83 16.91 -21.77 6.75
C ALA A 83 16.58 -23.28 6.59
N TYR A 84 15.77 -23.64 5.58
CA TYR A 84 15.36 -25.03 5.35
C TYR A 84 16.44 -25.88 4.65
N THR A 85 17.24 -25.29 3.75
CA THR A 85 18.28 -26.01 2.98
C THR A 85 19.57 -26.24 3.76
N ALA A 86 19.76 -25.61 4.93
CA ALA A 86 20.97 -25.76 5.73
C ALA A 86 21.12 -27.15 6.38
N HIS A 87 20.04 -27.93 6.47
CA HIS A 87 20.08 -29.34 6.86
C HIS A 87 19.78 -30.24 5.65
N HIS A 88 20.68 -30.23 4.67
CA HIS A 88 20.77 -31.29 3.66
C HIS A 88 21.21 -32.59 4.35
N GLY A 89 20.27 -33.26 5.01
CA GLY A 89 20.39 -34.68 5.32
C GLY A 89 20.22 -35.46 4.03
N GLU A 90 21.24 -36.22 3.66
CA GLU A 90 21.24 -37.11 2.49
C GLU A 90 20.00 -38.01 2.51
N THR A 91 19.09 -37.82 1.56
CA THR A 91 18.04 -38.81 1.29
C THR A 91 18.58 -39.79 0.26
N ARG A 92 19.13 -40.93 0.72
CA ARG A 92 19.42 -42.07 -0.16
C ARG A 92 18.10 -42.67 -0.65
N PRO A 93 17.92 -42.91 -1.96
CA PRO A 93 16.86 -43.79 -2.44
C PRO A 93 17.43 -45.19 -2.70
N LYS A 94 16.75 -46.23 -2.20
CA LYS A 94 16.60 -47.48 -2.95
C LYS A 94 15.43 -48.29 -2.40
N SER A 95 14.30 -48.14 -3.09
CA SER A 95 13.31 -49.19 -3.26
C SER A 95 13.91 -50.28 -4.16
N SER A 96 13.80 -51.54 -3.72
CA SER A 96 13.65 -52.72 -4.59
C SER A 96 13.31 -53.93 -3.71
N LEU A 97 12.06 -54.42 -3.79
CA LEU A 97 11.64 -55.74 -4.32
C LEU A 97 11.91 -56.93 -3.36
N ILE A 98 10.88 -57.57 -2.76
CA ILE A 98 10.24 -58.84 -3.22
C ILE A 98 11.29 -59.95 -3.49
N GLY A 99 11.27 -61.17 -2.94
CA GLY A 99 10.41 -61.92 -2.02
C GLY A 99 10.90 -63.39 -1.96
N LYS A 100 10.31 -64.21 -1.06
CA LYS A 100 10.40 -65.71 -0.97
C LYS A 100 11.77 -66.32 -0.60
N GLU A 101 11.91 -67.43 0.12
CA GLU A 101 11.02 -68.54 0.51
C GLU A 101 11.59 -69.23 1.77
N GLU A 102 10.76 -70.07 2.41
CA GLU A 102 10.97 -70.97 3.56
C GLU A 102 12.14 -71.93 3.31
N ASP A 103 12.94 -72.42 4.27
CA ASP A 103 12.77 -73.52 5.24
C ASP A 103 14.12 -73.62 6.04
N ASP A 104 14.30 -74.16 7.25
CA ASP A 104 14.22 -75.57 7.65
C ASP A 104 14.76 -75.71 9.11
N GLY A 105 14.27 -76.71 9.85
CA GLY A 105 15.05 -77.50 10.83
C GLY A 105 15.40 -76.98 12.25
N ALA A 106 14.81 -77.62 13.27
CA ALA A 106 15.20 -77.57 14.68
C ALA A 106 16.43 -78.45 15.04
N ARG A 107 17.24 -78.04 16.04
CA ARG A 107 17.57 -78.79 17.29
C ARG A 107 18.90 -78.34 17.95
N GLU A 108 18.76 -77.97 19.22
CA GLU A 108 19.53 -78.39 20.41
C GLU A 108 21.03 -78.75 20.29
N ALA A 109 21.84 -78.10 21.14
CA ALA A 109 22.90 -78.70 21.95
C ALA A 109 23.09 -77.90 23.24
#